data_AF-A0AAV7B5R3-F1
#
_entry.id   AF-A0AAV7B5R3-F1
#
_cell.length_a   1.000
_cell.length_b   1.000
_cell.length_c   1.000
_cell.angle_alpha   90.00
_cell.angle_beta   90.00
_cell.angle_gamma   90.00
#
_symmetry.space_group_name_H-M   'P 1'
#
loop_
_entity.id
_entity.type
_entity.pdbx_description
1 polymer ?
#
loop_
_entity_poly.entity_id
_entity_poly.type
_entity_poly.pdbx_seq_one_letter_code
_entity_poly.pdbx_strand_id
1 'polypeptide(L)'
;MQNTQDSPVTPSRAPSMEQLPANCNILLLNIGKMVKDSDSYIREHPLLCSGCSATCSKLNQINDSKTWTCVFCAAENPLSNDNIFKIREEGDELYSGDPLLENEYSFGNQSMIIFCIDISGSMSVTTELSQDQSNDYNIVYKSRMEAVKSALDQTLDILHKQHCEKRVALVTFSDQVKLYGDGLKEPLVLQDTELLDPDHLKSQGEDQPLPRPLSETLHALKEKIHCLEESGATALGPAALVSIAIASKSPGSKVIICTDGRANTDLGNLEDISEEYAYQSSKLYYSNLGDLALQHRFDLS
;
A
#
# COMPACT_ATOMS: atom_id res chain seq x y z
N MET A 1 -51.06 -66.05 5.42
CA MET A 1 -50.14 -65.00 4.93
C MET A 1 -50.35 -63.79 5.82
N GLN A 2 -49.43 -63.59 6.77
CA GLN A 2 -49.55 -62.63 7.86
C GLN A 2 -49.11 -61.23 7.41
N ASN A 3 -49.94 -60.24 7.71
CA ASN A 3 -49.64 -58.81 7.61
C ASN A 3 -48.63 -58.42 8.69
N THR A 4 -47.43 -57.98 8.30
CA THR A 4 -46.48 -57.32 9.20
C THR A 4 -46.62 -55.81 9.07
N GLN A 5 -46.97 -55.17 10.18
CA GLN A 5 -46.96 -53.72 10.36
C GLN A 5 -45.52 -53.24 10.56
N ASP A 6 -45.00 -52.41 9.64
CA ASP A 6 -43.74 -51.70 9.84
C ASP A 6 -43.96 -50.51 10.79
N SER A 7 -43.19 -50.50 11.87
CA SER A 7 -43.12 -49.38 12.83
C SER A 7 -42.21 -48.28 12.28
N PRO A 8 -42.48 -46.99 12.55
CA PRO A 8 -41.65 -45.91 12.05
C PRO A 8 -40.30 -45.86 12.79
N VAL A 9 -39.21 -45.99 12.01
CA VAL A 9 -37.83 -45.82 12.47
C VAL A 9 -37.64 -44.35 12.83
N THR A 10 -37.30 -44.10 14.10
CA THR A 10 -36.91 -42.78 14.61
C THR A 10 -35.52 -42.42 14.05
N PRO A 11 -35.31 -41.24 13.47
CA PRO A 11 -33.98 -40.85 12.99
C PRO A 11 -33.01 -40.70 14.15
N SER A 12 -31.87 -41.38 14.05
CA SER A 12 -30.78 -41.34 15.02
C SER A 12 -30.25 -39.91 15.17
N ARG A 13 -30.08 -39.50 16.42
CA ARG A 13 -29.50 -38.23 16.89
C ARG A 13 -28.29 -37.82 16.04
N ALA A 14 -28.35 -36.62 15.44
CA ALA A 14 -27.23 -36.00 14.74
C ALA A 14 -25.98 -35.96 15.64
N PRO A 15 -24.75 -36.10 15.10
CA PRO A 15 -23.55 -35.90 15.88
C PRO A 15 -23.56 -34.46 16.40
N SER A 16 -23.35 -34.31 17.70
CA SER A 16 -23.18 -33.00 18.32
C SER A 16 -22.04 -32.29 17.61
N MET A 17 -22.34 -31.20 16.90
CA MET A 17 -21.32 -30.26 16.46
C MET A 17 -20.61 -29.76 17.71
N GLU A 18 -19.40 -30.23 17.96
CA GLU A 18 -18.49 -29.57 18.88
C GLU A 18 -18.30 -28.15 18.34
N GLN A 19 -18.82 -27.17 19.08
CA GLN A 19 -18.59 -25.77 18.77
C GLN A 19 -17.09 -25.53 18.89
N LEU A 20 -16.45 -25.22 17.77
CA LEU A 20 -15.07 -24.76 17.77
C LEU A 20 -14.97 -23.55 18.70
N PRO A 21 -14.01 -23.52 19.65
CA PRO A 21 -13.93 -22.48 20.68
C PRO A 21 -13.61 -21.07 20.14
N ALA A 22 -13.32 -20.92 18.84
CA ALA A 22 -13.15 -19.63 18.19
C ALA A 22 -13.51 -19.70 16.70
N ASN A 23 -14.32 -18.74 16.23
CA ASN A 23 -14.52 -18.46 14.81
C ASN A 23 -13.38 -17.53 14.34
N CYS A 24 -12.30 -18.10 13.82
CA CYS A 24 -11.22 -17.34 13.22
C CYS A 24 -11.57 -17.01 11.76
N ASN A 25 -12.03 -15.78 11.48
CA ASN A 25 -12.04 -15.20 10.13
C ASN A 25 -12.28 -13.66 10.12
N ILE A 26 -12.36 -13.01 11.28
CA ILE A 26 -12.50 -11.54 11.36
C ILE A 26 -11.43 -11.04 12.32
N LEU A 27 -10.44 -10.34 11.77
CA LEU A 27 -9.38 -9.68 12.53
C LEU A 27 -9.64 -8.17 12.47
N LEU A 28 -10.02 -7.56 13.60
CA LEU A 28 -10.21 -6.11 13.68
C LEU A 28 -8.94 -5.48 14.27
N LEU A 29 -8.05 -5.04 13.40
CA LEU A 29 -6.81 -4.37 13.80
C LEU A 29 -7.01 -2.85 13.86
N ASN A 30 -6.76 -2.25 15.02
CA ASN A 30 -6.68 -0.79 15.16
C ASN A 30 -5.23 -0.34 14.94
N ILE A 31 -4.91 0.01 13.69
CA ILE A 31 -3.57 0.38 13.22
C ILE A 31 -3.02 1.61 13.98
N GLY A 32 -3.88 2.50 14.47
CA GLY A 32 -3.48 3.69 15.23
C GLY A 32 -2.93 3.42 16.63
N LYS A 33 -3.16 2.22 17.20
CA LYS A 33 -2.55 1.79 18.47
C LYS A 33 -1.16 1.17 18.29
N MET A 34 -0.87 0.58 17.13
CA MET A 34 0.40 -0.12 16.88
C MET A 34 1.63 0.81 16.93
N VAL A 35 1.46 2.09 16.64
CA VAL A 35 2.53 3.10 16.71
C VAL A 35 2.91 3.46 18.16
N LYS A 36 2.04 3.16 19.14
CA LYS A 36 2.26 3.48 20.57
C LYS A 36 2.85 2.31 21.37
N ASP A 37 2.84 1.10 20.81
CA ASP A 37 3.29 -0.14 21.46
C ASP A 37 4.62 -0.66 20.86
N SER A 38 5.54 0.24 20.50
CA SER A 38 6.83 -0.13 19.89
C SER A 38 7.79 -0.91 20.81
N ASP A 39 7.42 -1.11 22.08
CA ASP A 39 8.24 -1.79 23.10
C ASP A 39 7.81 -3.25 23.37
N SER A 40 6.78 -3.78 22.72
CA SER A 40 6.20 -5.10 23.02
C SER A 40 6.35 -6.17 21.93
N TYR A 41 7.25 -5.99 20.97
CA TYR A 41 7.48 -7.00 19.92
C TYR A 41 8.23 -8.23 20.47
N ILE A 42 7.68 -9.42 20.21
CA ILE A 42 8.38 -10.69 20.46
C ILE A 42 9.31 -10.94 19.25
N ARG A 43 10.63 -10.90 19.47
CA ARG A 43 11.66 -11.12 18.42
C ARG A 43 11.92 -12.60 18.10
N GLU A 44 11.01 -13.47 18.48
CA GLU A 44 11.15 -14.91 18.31
C GLU A 44 10.10 -15.41 17.32
N HIS A 45 10.29 -16.59 16.75
CA HIS A 45 9.30 -17.17 15.86
C HIS A 45 8.13 -17.78 16.63
N PRO A 46 6.89 -17.64 16.14
CA PRO A 46 5.74 -18.32 16.72
C PRO A 46 5.91 -19.85 16.65
N LEU A 47 5.36 -20.55 17.63
CA LEU A 47 5.34 -22.02 17.61
C LEU A 47 4.28 -22.51 16.63
N LEU A 48 4.71 -23.08 15.50
CA LEU A 48 3.80 -23.55 14.45
C LEU A 48 3.46 -25.04 14.60
N CYS A 49 2.21 -25.40 14.28
CA CYS A 49 1.78 -26.78 14.19
C CYS A 49 2.38 -27.46 12.95
N SER A 50 2.92 -28.68 13.10
CA SER A 50 3.48 -29.46 11.99
C SER A 50 2.43 -29.97 10.99
N GLY A 51 1.16 -30.03 11.38
CA GLY A 51 0.06 -30.55 10.55
C GLY A 51 -0.63 -29.48 9.70
N CYS A 52 -0.88 -28.30 10.26
CA CYS A 52 -1.67 -27.25 9.60
C CYS A 52 -1.05 -25.84 9.67
N SER A 53 0.15 -25.70 10.22
CA SER A 53 0.85 -24.42 10.40
C SER A 53 0.13 -23.40 11.28
N ALA A 54 -0.92 -23.79 12.01
CA ALA A 54 -1.56 -22.93 13.00
C ALA A 54 -0.58 -22.62 14.15
N THR A 55 -0.58 -21.38 14.61
CA THR A 55 0.24 -20.94 15.74
C THR A 55 -0.31 -21.48 17.06
N CYS A 56 0.59 -21.91 17.95
CA CYS A 56 0.26 -22.27 19.33
C CYS A 56 -0.24 -21.03 20.07
N SER A 57 -1.37 -21.17 20.76
CA SER A 57 -1.99 -20.13 21.57
C SER A 57 -2.45 -20.73 22.90
N LYS A 58 -3.01 -19.91 23.80
CA LYS A 58 -3.64 -20.38 25.05
C LYS A 58 -4.76 -21.40 24.83
N LEU A 59 -5.38 -21.42 23.65
CA LEU A 59 -6.44 -22.39 23.34
C LEU A 59 -5.90 -23.82 23.26
N ASN A 60 -4.59 -23.99 23.08
CA ASN A 60 -3.96 -25.29 22.98
C ASN A 60 -3.74 -25.90 24.37
N GLN A 61 -4.23 -27.13 24.54
CA GLN A 61 -3.96 -27.90 25.75
C GLN A 61 -2.52 -28.39 25.73
N ILE A 62 -1.79 -28.07 26.80
CA ILE A 62 -0.43 -28.54 27.05
C ILE A 62 -0.53 -29.80 27.90
N ASN A 63 0.00 -30.91 27.39
CA ASN A 63 0.02 -32.20 28.07
C ASN A 63 1.24 -32.29 29.01
N ASP A 64 1.13 -33.11 30.06
CA ASP A 64 2.19 -33.39 31.04
C ASP A 64 3.51 -33.90 30.39
N SER A 65 3.41 -34.45 29.18
CA SER A 65 4.52 -34.91 28.34
C SER A 65 5.28 -33.78 27.61
N LYS A 66 5.01 -32.51 27.91
CA LYS A 66 5.57 -31.35 27.19
C LYS A 66 5.25 -31.41 25.69
N THR A 67 4.01 -31.73 25.36
CA THR A 67 3.46 -31.63 24.00
C THR A 67 2.23 -30.74 24.04
N TRP A 68 1.93 -30.07 22.93
CA TRP A 68 0.68 -29.33 22.78
C TRP A 68 -0.15 -29.92 21.66
N THR A 69 -1.46 -29.97 21.89
CA THR A 69 -2.42 -30.45 20.91
C THR A 69 -2.98 -29.26 20.13
N CYS A 70 -2.86 -29.31 18.80
CA CYS A 70 -3.41 -28.27 17.93
C CYS A 70 -4.94 -28.28 17.98
N VAL A 71 -5.59 -27.16 18.34
CA VAL A 71 -7.06 -27.06 18.37
C VAL A 71 -7.73 -27.14 17.01
N PHE A 72 -6.98 -26.96 15.91
CA PHE A 72 -7.53 -26.95 14.56
C PHE A 72 -7.46 -28.31 13.87
N CYS A 73 -6.31 -29.00 13.98
CA CYS A 73 -6.09 -30.28 13.29
C CYS A 73 -5.86 -31.46 14.24
N ALA A 74 -5.91 -31.23 15.56
CA ALA A 74 -5.65 -32.22 16.60
C ALA A 74 -4.26 -32.90 16.57
N ALA A 75 -3.32 -32.42 15.74
CA ALA A 75 -1.96 -32.93 15.72
C ALA A 75 -1.24 -32.60 17.04
N GLU A 76 -0.48 -33.57 17.57
CA GLU A 76 0.41 -33.37 18.70
C GLU A 76 1.74 -32.79 18.23
N ASN A 77 2.19 -31.73 18.92
CA ASN A 77 3.41 -31.00 18.57
C ASN A 77 4.34 -30.94 19.80
N PRO A 78 5.66 -31.07 19.63
CA PRO A 78 6.61 -31.03 20.74
C PRO A 78 6.74 -29.62 21.35
N LEU A 79 6.82 -29.52 22.68
CA LEU A 79 7.27 -28.34 23.41
C LEU A 79 8.66 -28.60 23.99
N SER A 80 9.64 -27.76 23.66
CA SER A 80 10.89 -27.69 24.41
C SER A 80 10.69 -26.81 25.66
N ASN A 81 11.52 -27.03 26.69
CA ASN A 81 11.46 -26.24 27.94
C ASN A 81 11.64 -24.73 27.71
N ASP A 82 12.41 -24.36 26.67
CA ASP A 82 12.68 -22.96 26.32
C ASP A 82 11.46 -22.27 25.67
N ASN A 83 10.49 -23.05 25.19
CA ASN A 83 9.31 -22.57 24.49
C ASN A 83 8.07 -22.38 25.38
N ILE A 84 8.12 -22.87 26.63
CA ILE A 84 6.99 -22.77 27.58
C ILE A 84 6.75 -21.31 27.99
N PHE A 85 7.80 -20.50 28.14
CA PHE A 85 7.71 -19.08 28.48
C PHE A 85 7.15 -18.20 27.34
N LYS A 86 6.96 -18.75 26.15
CA LYS A 86 6.49 -18.04 24.95
C LYS A 86 4.98 -17.99 24.83
N ILE A 87 4.27 -18.82 25.58
CA ILE A 87 2.80 -18.85 25.61
C ILE A 87 2.36 -17.84 26.67
N ARG A 88 2.03 -16.61 26.26
CA ARG A 88 1.55 -15.59 27.21
C ARG A 88 0.05 -15.68 27.42
N GLU A 89 -0.40 -15.18 28.57
CA GLU A 89 -1.72 -15.52 29.11
C GLU A 89 -2.89 -14.71 28.51
N GLU A 90 -2.66 -13.56 27.86
CA GLU A 90 -3.70 -12.68 27.33
C GLU A 90 -3.24 -11.78 26.15
N GLY A 91 -4.13 -11.60 25.16
CA GLY A 91 -4.04 -10.56 24.12
C GLY A 91 -3.71 -11.04 22.70
N ASP A 92 -3.82 -10.13 21.72
CA ASP A 92 -3.28 -10.32 20.37
C ASP A 92 -1.75 -10.20 20.44
N GLU A 93 -1.04 -11.22 19.96
CA GLU A 93 0.42 -11.26 19.96
C GLU A 93 0.99 -10.89 18.59
N LEU A 94 1.92 -9.94 18.55
CA LEU A 94 2.61 -9.54 17.35
C LEU A 94 4.07 -10.02 17.39
N TYR A 95 4.38 -10.98 16.54
CA TYR A 95 5.72 -11.52 16.35
C TYR A 95 6.45 -10.67 15.29
N SER A 96 7.62 -10.16 15.64
CA SER A 96 8.52 -9.52 14.67
C SER A 96 9.33 -10.64 14.01
N GLY A 97 9.06 -10.90 12.74
CA GLY A 97 9.85 -11.84 11.95
C GLY A 97 11.33 -11.47 11.99
N ASP A 98 12.20 -12.49 11.96
CA ASP A 98 13.65 -12.31 12.05
C ASP A 98 14.14 -11.27 11.02
N PRO A 99 14.76 -10.15 11.46
CA PRO A 99 15.36 -9.17 10.55
C PRO A 99 16.56 -9.74 9.76
N LEU A 100 17.00 -10.97 10.09
CA LEU A 100 18.15 -11.65 9.50
C LEU A 100 17.82 -12.54 8.29
N LEU A 101 16.59 -12.51 7.76
CA LEU A 101 16.40 -12.85 6.35
C LEU A 101 17.05 -11.72 5.54
N GLU A 102 18.36 -11.85 5.28
CA GLU A 102 19.27 -10.88 4.63
C GLU A 102 18.72 -10.24 3.33
N ASN A 103 17.69 -10.82 2.73
CA ASN A 103 17.01 -10.24 1.58
C ASN A 103 16.05 -9.08 1.91
N GLU A 104 15.35 -9.06 3.05
CA GLU A 104 14.31 -8.03 3.30
C GLU A 104 14.88 -6.69 3.81
N TYR A 105 15.98 -6.70 4.57
CA TYR A 105 16.68 -5.47 4.97
C TYR A 105 17.32 -4.72 3.79
N SER A 106 17.76 -5.47 2.77
CA SER A 106 18.32 -4.91 1.55
C SER A 106 17.25 -4.16 0.72
N PHE A 107 16.03 -4.70 0.66
CA PHE A 107 14.90 -4.05 -0.03
C PHE A 107 14.30 -2.87 0.75
N GLY A 108 14.24 -2.93 2.10
CA GLY A 108 13.72 -1.82 2.92
C GLY A 108 14.49 -0.50 2.78
N ASN A 109 15.79 -0.59 2.49
CA ASN A 109 16.67 0.56 2.17
C ASN A 109 16.60 1.02 0.71
N GLN A 110 15.96 0.25 -0.16
CA GLN A 110 15.77 0.55 -1.58
C GLN A 110 14.34 0.97 -1.92
N SER A 111 13.36 0.68 -1.04
CA SER A 111 11.99 1.19 -1.17
C SER A 111 11.99 2.70 -1.35
N MET A 112 11.14 3.19 -2.25
CA MET A 112 11.03 4.61 -2.55
C MET A 112 9.59 5.09 -2.50
N ILE A 113 9.41 6.40 -2.33
CA ILE A 113 8.12 7.07 -2.44
C ILE A 113 8.11 7.85 -3.75
N ILE A 114 7.15 7.57 -4.61
CA ILE A 114 6.96 8.25 -5.89
C ILE A 114 5.77 9.20 -5.73
N PHE A 115 6.03 10.50 -5.78
CA PHE A 115 4.97 11.50 -5.87
C PHE A 115 4.63 11.70 -7.34
N CYS A 116 3.42 11.30 -7.74
CA CYS A 116 2.87 11.48 -9.08
C CYS A 116 1.83 12.61 -9.04
N ILE A 117 2.24 13.80 -9.47
CA ILE A 117 1.52 15.05 -9.23
C ILE A 117 0.87 15.58 -10.49
N ASP A 118 -0.44 15.79 -10.42
CA ASP A 118 -1.22 16.49 -11.43
C ASP A 118 -0.80 17.96 -11.47
N ILE A 119 -0.40 18.40 -12.66
CA ILE A 119 -0.11 19.80 -12.98
C ILE A 119 -1.03 20.28 -14.11
N SER A 120 -2.18 19.63 -14.30
CA SER A 120 -3.16 20.01 -15.32
C SER A 120 -3.81 21.36 -15.03
N GLY A 121 -4.47 21.93 -16.05
CA GLY A 121 -5.11 23.24 -15.91
C GLY A 121 -6.13 23.35 -14.77
N SER A 122 -6.76 22.25 -14.34
CA SER A 122 -7.69 22.25 -13.20
C SER A 122 -7.03 22.61 -11.87
N MET A 123 -5.71 22.43 -11.76
CA MET A 123 -4.94 22.77 -10.56
C MET A 123 -4.85 24.28 -10.29
N SER A 124 -5.22 25.11 -11.27
CA SER A 124 -5.25 26.57 -11.15
C SER A 124 -6.47 27.11 -10.38
N VAL A 125 -7.46 26.25 -10.08
CA VAL A 125 -8.68 26.66 -9.36
C VAL A 125 -8.32 27.13 -7.96
N THR A 126 -8.76 28.34 -7.61
CA THR A 126 -8.49 28.97 -6.31
C THR A 126 -9.64 28.77 -5.32
N THR A 127 -9.28 28.65 -4.04
CA THR A 127 -10.22 28.64 -2.91
C THR A 127 -10.01 29.88 -2.07
N GLU A 128 -11.10 30.48 -1.64
CA GLU A 128 -11.11 31.61 -0.72
C GLU A 128 -10.77 31.13 0.70
N LEU A 129 -9.75 31.73 1.30
CA LEU A 129 -9.33 31.47 2.67
C LEU A 129 -9.41 32.76 3.48
N SER A 130 -10.18 32.73 4.56
CA SER A 130 -10.16 33.77 5.59
C SER A 130 -9.02 33.52 6.56
N GLN A 131 -8.08 34.47 6.66
CA GLN A 131 -7.04 34.42 7.68
C GLN A 131 -7.42 35.33 8.84
N ASP A 132 -7.69 34.72 10.00
CA ASP A 132 -8.02 35.43 11.23
C ASP A 132 -6.72 35.80 11.97
N GLN A 133 -5.97 36.74 11.40
CA GLN A 133 -4.80 37.33 12.06
C GLN A 133 -5.17 38.74 12.52
N SER A 134 -5.67 38.84 13.75
CA SER A 134 -5.89 40.09 14.49
C SER A 134 -6.76 41.14 13.80
N ASN A 135 -8.08 41.07 14.00
CA ASN A 135 -9.09 42.12 13.73
C ASN A 135 -9.16 42.71 12.29
N ASP A 136 -8.41 42.19 11.33
CA ASP A 136 -8.48 42.60 9.93
C ASP A 136 -8.86 41.38 9.08
N TYR A 137 -10.06 41.40 8.50
CA TYR A 137 -10.57 40.33 7.64
C TYR A 137 -9.85 40.40 6.28
N ASN A 138 -8.75 39.65 6.14
CA ASN A 138 -8.06 39.53 4.87
C ASN A 138 -8.47 38.23 4.15
N ILE A 139 -8.97 38.38 2.93
CA ILE A 139 -9.34 37.28 2.04
C ILE A 139 -8.15 36.94 1.16
N VAL A 140 -7.64 35.72 1.27
CA VAL A 140 -6.54 35.21 0.45
C VAL A 140 -7.08 34.11 -0.45
N TYR A 141 -6.78 34.18 -1.74
CA TYR A 141 -7.09 33.12 -2.70
C TYR A 141 -5.87 32.22 -2.85
N LYS A 142 -6.04 30.91 -2.67
CA LYS A 142 -4.97 29.91 -2.84
C LYS A 142 -5.37 28.87 -3.87
N SER A 143 -4.52 28.60 -4.86
CA SER A 143 -4.78 27.56 -5.87
C SER A 143 -4.57 26.15 -5.31
N ARG A 144 -5.16 25.15 -5.97
CA ARG A 144 -4.91 23.74 -5.64
C ARG A 144 -3.44 23.40 -5.81
N MET A 145 -2.79 23.91 -6.87
CA MET A 145 -1.34 23.79 -7.07
C MET A 145 -0.54 24.35 -5.90
N GLU A 146 -0.84 25.56 -5.44
CA GLU A 146 -0.16 26.16 -4.28
C GLU A 146 -0.35 25.34 -3.01
N ALA A 147 -1.54 24.74 -2.82
CA ALA A 147 -1.81 23.86 -1.70
C ALA A 147 -0.98 22.57 -1.79
N VAL A 148 -0.91 21.93 -2.97
CA VAL A 148 -0.10 20.73 -3.20
C VAL A 148 1.39 21.00 -3.02
N LYS A 149 1.93 22.10 -3.59
CA LYS A 149 3.32 22.52 -3.38
C LYS A 149 3.65 22.68 -1.90
N SER A 150 2.77 23.36 -1.15
CA SER A 150 2.95 23.56 0.30
C SER A 150 2.94 22.22 1.07
N ALA A 151 2.03 21.31 0.72
CA ALA A 151 1.92 20.01 1.36
C ALA A 151 3.13 19.11 1.06
N LEU A 152 3.62 19.11 -0.18
CA LEU A 152 4.83 18.37 -0.57
C LEU A 152 6.07 18.92 0.14
N ASP A 153 6.24 20.24 0.19
CA ASP A 153 7.38 20.86 0.88
C ASP A 153 7.45 20.45 2.36
N GLN A 154 6.31 20.52 3.06
CA GLN A 154 6.20 20.08 4.46
C GLN A 154 6.40 18.57 4.62
N THR A 155 5.84 17.77 3.71
CA THR A 155 5.98 16.31 3.74
C THR A 155 7.44 15.90 3.56
N LEU A 156 8.16 16.52 2.63
CA LEU A 156 9.58 16.28 2.43
C LEU A 156 10.42 16.67 3.65
N ASP A 157 10.10 17.77 4.33
CA ASP A 157 10.78 18.13 5.58
C ASP A 157 10.54 17.12 6.70
N ILE A 158 9.31 16.63 6.85
CA ILE A 158 8.97 15.62 7.85
C ILE A 158 9.71 14.32 7.53
N LEU A 159 9.65 13.87 6.27
CA LEU A 159 10.33 12.66 5.80
C LEU A 159 11.84 12.76 5.98
N HIS A 160 12.46 13.89 5.65
CA HIS A 160 13.90 14.06 5.83
C HIS A 160 14.29 14.04 7.32
N LYS A 161 13.50 14.67 8.20
CA LYS A 161 13.76 14.67 9.66
C LYS A 161 13.63 13.28 10.29
N GLN A 162 12.65 12.49 9.84
CA GLN A 162 12.34 11.18 10.43
C GLN A 162 13.11 10.04 9.76
N HIS A 163 13.35 10.15 8.46
CA HIS A 163 13.87 9.09 7.59
C HIS A 163 14.71 9.67 6.44
N CYS A 164 15.82 10.36 6.75
CA CYS A 164 16.70 10.98 5.76
C CYS A 164 17.25 10.02 4.68
N GLU A 165 17.32 8.73 4.98
CA GLU A 165 17.76 7.70 4.03
C GLU A 165 16.65 7.22 3.07
N LYS A 166 15.41 7.69 3.24
CA LYS A 166 14.33 7.36 2.31
C LYS A 166 14.59 7.99 0.94
N ARG A 167 14.23 7.24 -0.09
CA ARG A 167 14.36 7.62 -1.49
C ARG A 167 13.05 8.17 -1.97
N VAL A 168 13.08 9.31 -2.66
CA VAL A 168 11.89 9.96 -3.18
C VAL A 168 12.08 10.25 -4.66
N ALA A 169 11.05 9.96 -5.46
CA ALA A 169 10.98 10.35 -6.86
C ALA A 169 9.80 11.30 -7.09
N LEU A 170 9.98 12.25 -7.99
CA LEU A 170 8.92 13.13 -8.47
C LEU A 170 8.58 12.82 -9.93
N VAL A 171 7.29 12.62 -10.19
CA VAL A 171 6.69 12.54 -11.51
C VAL A 171 5.57 13.57 -11.56
N THR A 172 5.45 14.29 -12.67
CA THR A 172 4.30 15.20 -12.88
C THR A 172 3.59 14.87 -14.16
N PHE A 173 2.30 15.18 -14.23
CA PHE A 173 1.52 14.94 -15.43
C PHE A 173 0.55 16.07 -15.76
N SER A 174 0.45 16.36 -17.04
CA SER A 174 -0.54 17.22 -17.69
C SER A 174 -0.97 16.55 -19.01
N ASP A 175 -0.93 17.26 -20.13
CA ASP A 175 -0.85 16.71 -21.49
C ASP A 175 0.47 15.98 -21.79
N GLN A 176 1.45 16.04 -20.90
CA GLN A 176 2.74 15.33 -20.95
C GLN A 176 3.05 14.71 -19.58
N VAL A 177 3.88 13.68 -19.55
CA VAL A 177 4.39 13.08 -18.31
C VAL A 177 5.87 13.42 -18.17
N LYS A 178 6.25 14.06 -17.05
CA LYS A 178 7.65 14.42 -16.74
C LYS A 178 8.17 13.60 -15.58
N LEU A 179 9.29 12.93 -15.78
CA LEU A 179 9.96 12.09 -14.79
C LEU A 179 11.18 12.86 -14.28
N TYR A 180 11.07 13.46 -13.09
CA TYR A 180 12.19 14.18 -12.46
C TYR A 180 13.12 13.24 -11.69
N GLY A 181 12.64 12.05 -11.31
CA GLY A 181 13.38 11.14 -10.44
C GLY A 181 13.73 11.83 -9.12
N ASP A 182 15.01 11.82 -8.76
CA ASP A 182 15.54 12.47 -7.54
C ASP A 182 15.70 14.01 -7.65
N GLY A 183 15.33 14.61 -8.78
CA GLY A 183 15.39 16.05 -9.03
C GLY A 183 16.79 16.59 -9.38
N LEU A 184 17.83 15.76 -9.36
CA LEU A 184 19.21 16.20 -9.60
C LEU A 184 19.60 16.27 -11.08
N LYS A 185 18.80 15.68 -11.96
CA LYS A 185 18.98 15.73 -13.42
C LYS A 185 17.80 16.43 -14.08
N GLU A 186 17.98 16.79 -15.35
CA GLU A 186 16.86 17.25 -16.17
C GLU A 186 15.82 16.13 -16.35
N PRO A 187 14.52 16.46 -16.29
CA PRO A 187 13.47 15.46 -16.36
C PRO A 187 13.37 14.86 -17.76
N LEU A 188 13.08 13.56 -17.81
CA LEU A 188 12.59 12.93 -19.05
C LEU A 188 11.15 13.39 -19.28
N VAL A 189 10.84 13.82 -20.51
CA VAL A 189 9.50 14.25 -20.91
C VAL A 189 8.95 13.24 -21.91
N LEU A 190 7.78 12.68 -21.61
CA LEU A 190 7.01 11.81 -22.48
C LEU A 190 5.77 12.56 -22.94
N GLN A 191 5.52 12.61 -24.24
CA GLN A 191 4.44 13.44 -24.81
C GLN A 191 3.89 12.83 -26.11
N ASP A 192 2.78 13.39 -26.59
CA ASP A 192 2.16 13.02 -27.86
C ASP A 192 1.92 11.50 -27.98
N THR A 193 2.37 10.90 -29.07
CA THR A 193 2.19 9.47 -29.37
C THR A 193 2.88 8.55 -28.38
N GLU A 194 3.88 9.03 -27.63
CA GLU A 194 4.54 8.22 -26.60
C GLU A 194 3.60 7.87 -25.46
N LEU A 195 2.61 8.73 -25.18
CA LEU A 195 1.60 8.50 -24.14
C LEU A 195 0.59 7.41 -24.51
N LEU A 196 0.62 6.94 -25.76
CA LEU A 196 -0.30 5.92 -26.29
C LEU A 196 0.33 4.52 -26.34
N ASP A 197 1.61 4.37 -25.98
CA ASP A 197 2.35 3.11 -26.04
C ASP A 197 2.66 2.61 -24.61
N PRO A 198 1.83 1.72 -24.03
CA PRO A 198 2.04 1.21 -22.68
C PRO A 198 3.37 0.48 -22.49
N ASP A 199 3.87 -0.20 -23.52
CA ASP A 199 5.13 -0.95 -23.44
C ASP A 199 6.33 0.01 -23.40
N HIS A 200 6.29 1.07 -24.21
CA HIS A 200 7.27 2.16 -24.15
C HIS A 200 7.23 2.85 -22.79
N LEU A 201 6.06 3.26 -22.31
CA LEU A 201 5.88 3.92 -21.00
C LEU A 201 6.44 3.07 -19.85
N LYS A 202 6.15 1.76 -19.87
CA LYS A 202 6.69 0.81 -18.90
C LYS A 202 8.21 0.74 -18.96
N SER A 203 8.79 0.61 -20.16
CA SER A 203 10.24 0.60 -20.35
C SER A 203 10.89 1.89 -19.81
N GLN A 204 10.32 3.06 -20.12
CA GLN A 204 10.85 4.35 -19.65
C GLN A 204 10.83 4.48 -18.12
N GLY A 205 9.82 3.91 -17.45
CA GLY A 205 9.76 3.83 -15.99
C GLY A 205 10.78 2.85 -15.41
N GLU A 206 10.91 1.66 -16.01
CA GLU A 206 11.89 0.63 -15.59
C GLU A 206 13.35 1.08 -15.78
N ASP A 207 13.61 1.94 -16.77
CA ASP A 207 14.94 2.49 -17.06
C ASP A 207 15.35 3.63 -16.12
N GLN A 208 14.43 4.19 -15.32
CA GLN A 208 14.77 5.28 -14.40
C GLN A 208 15.80 4.85 -13.35
N PRO A 209 16.85 5.63 -13.07
CA PRO A 209 17.82 5.28 -12.04
C PRO A 209 17.16 5.25 -10.65
N LEU A 210 17.69 4.40 -9.76
CA LEU A 210 17.25 4.39 -8.36
C LEU A 210 17.51 5.78 -7.73
N PRO A 211 16.49 6.48 -7.19
CA PRO A 211 16.66 7.81 -6.62
C PRO A 211 17.66 7.79 -5.45
N ARG A 212 18.50 8.82 -5.34
CA ARG A 212 19.37 8.99 -4.16
C ARG A 212 18.57 9.29 -2.89
N PRO A 213 19.14 9.04 -1.70
CA PRO A 213 18.47 9.33 -0.44
C PRO A 213 18.14 10.82 -0.27
N LEU A 214 17.09 11.12 0.51
CA LEU A 214 16.67 12.50 0.82
C LEU A 214 17.77 13.33 1.48
N SER A 215 18.73 12.70 2.16
CA SER A 215 19.92 13.38 2.69
C SER A 215 20.73 14.11 1.60
N GLU A 216 20.66 13.65 0.35
CA GLU A 216 21.34 14.25 -0.79
C GLU A 216 20.40 15.05 -1.72
N THR A 217 19.10 14.72 -1.76
CA THR A 217 18.18 15.16 -2.82
C THR A 217 17.14 16.17 -2.38
N LEU A 218 16.97 16.40 -1.07
CA LEU A 218 15.90 17.25 -0.52
C LEU A 218 15.80 18.63 -1.21
N HIS A 219 16.92 19.33 -1.32
CA HIS A 219 16.93 20.68 -1.91
C HIS A 219 16.50 20.67 -3.37
N ALA A 220 17.05 19.75 -4.17
CA ALA A 220 16.74 19.64 -5.58
C ALA A 220 15.26 19.32 -5.82
N LEU A 221 14.69 18.40 -5.03
CA LEU A 221 13.26 18.09 -5.09
C LEU A 221 12.39 19.31 -4.75
N LYS A 222 12.73 20.04 -3.68
CA LYS A 222 12.02 21.26 -3.28
C LYS A 222 12.08 22.34 -4.37
N GLU A 223 13.24 22.55 -5.01
CA GLU A 223 13.36 23.48 -6.12
C GLU A 223 12.45 23.09 -7.29
N LYS A 224 12.44 21.81 -7.69
CA LYS A 224 11.55 21.33 -8.77
C LYS A 224 10.07 21.51 -8.40
N ILE A 225 9.67 21.24 -7.15
CA ILE A 225 8.30 21.43 -6.67
C ILE A 225 7.89 22.91 -6.73
N HIS A 226 8.76 23.83 -6.30
CA HIS A 226 8.45 25.26 -6.35
C HIS A 226 8.28 25.78 -7.77
N CYS A 227 9.01 25.21 -8.73
CA CYS A 227 8.95 25.56 -10.15
C CYS A 227 7.82 24.87 -10.95
N LEU A 228 6.94 24.06 -10.32
CA LEU A 228 5.82 23.44 -11.05
C LEU A 228 4.82 24.50 -11.52
N GLU A 229 4.32 24.37 -12.75
CA GLU A 229 3.34 25.29 -13.32
C GLU A 229 2.20 24.49 -13.94
N GLU A 230 0.98 25.02 -13.86
CA GLU A 230 -0.20 24.38 -14.42
C GLU A 230 -0.16 24.44 -15.96
N SER A 231 -0.50 23.34 -16.63
CA SER A 231 -0.55 23.28 -18.08
C SER A 231 -1.45 22.15 -18.57
N GLY A 232 -2.04 22.29 -19.75
CA GLY A 232 -2.57 21.16 -20.51
C GLY A 232 -3.72 20.35 -19.88
N ALA A 233 -3.89 19.15 -20.44
CA ALA A 233 -4.87 18.13 -20.09
C ALA A 233 -4.41 17.29 -18.88
N THR A 234 -5.09 16.18 -18.59
CA THR A 234 -4.85 15.32 -17.40
C THR A 234 -4.50 13.88 -17.84
N ALA A 235 -3.23 13.63 -18.16
CA ALA A 235 -2.69 12.33 -18.59
C ALA A 235 -2.42 11.36 -17.42
N LEU A 236 -3.45 11.10 -16.62
CA LEU A 236 -3.34 10.24 -15.43
C LEU A 236 -2.96 8.78 -15.77
N GLY A 237 -3.56 8.21 -16.82
CA GLY A 237 -3.32 6.81 -17.20
C GLY A 237 -1.85 6.51 -17.50
N PRO A 238 -1.18 7.27 -18.39
CA PRO A 238 0.25 7.16 -18.64
C PRO A 238 1.10 7.42 -17.38
N ALA A 239 0.78 8.47 -16.62
CA ALA A 239 1.54 8.86 -15.44
C ALA A 239 1.52 7.78 -14.35
N ALA A 240 0.36 7.16 -14.13
CA ALA A 240 0.20 6.05 -13.20
C ALA A 240 1.03 4.84 -13.63
N LEU A 241 0.96 4.45 -14.91
CA LEU A 241 1.73 3.33 -15.45
C LEU A 241 3.24 3.53 -15.29
N VAL A 242 3.75 4.70 -15.67
CA VAL A 242 5.18 5.04 -15.54
C VAL A 242 5.59 5.02 -14.06
N SER A 243 4.80 5.62 -13.18
CA SER A 243 5.10 5.66 -11.74
C SER A 243 5.14 4.26 -11.11
N ILE A 244 4.20 3.39 -11.52
CA ILE A 244 4.16 1.97 -11.15
C ILE A 244 5.40 1.24 -11.67
N ALA A 245 5.80 1.47 -12.92
CA ALA A 245 6.99 0.87 -13.51
C ALA A 245 8.29 1.30 -12.80
N ILE A 246 8.37 2.55 -12.33
CA ILE A 246 9.47 3.01 -11.47
C ILE A 246 9.45 2.26 -10.12
N ALA A 247 8.28 2.16 -9.49
CA ALA A 247 8.10 1.53 -8.19
C ALA A 247 8.36 0.01 -8.18
N SER A 248 8.04 -0.66 -9.29
CA SER A 248 8.15 -2.13 -9.44
C SER A 248 9.58 -2.65 -9.24
N LYS A 249 10.57 -1.77 -9.41
CA LYS A 249 12.00 -2.03 -9.24
C LYS A 249 12.41 -2.27 -7.79
N SER A 250 11.59 -1.85 -6.82
CA SER A 250 11.93 -1.92 -5.40
C SER A 250 10.69 -2.28 -4.59
N PRO A 251 10.56 -3.56 -4.16
CA PRO A 251 9.47 -4.01 -3.29
C PRO A 251 9.29 -3.11 -2.07
N GLY A 252 8.04 -2.89 -1.66
CA GLY A 252 7.68 -1.99 -0.55
C GLY A 252 7.72 -0.50 -0.89
N SER A 253 7.91 -0.15 -2.17
CA SER A 253 7.74 1.24 -2.63
C SER A 253 6.29 1.71 -2.49
N LYS A 254 6.06 3.02 -2.63
CA LYS A 254 4.72 3.61 -2.61
C LYS A 254 4.58 4.63 -3.72
N VAL A 255 3.48 4.56 -4.46
CA VAL A 255 3.10 5.58 -5.44
C VAL A 255 1.95 6.38 -4.83
N ILE A 256 2.15 7.70 -4.68
CA ILE A 256 1.14 8.63 -4.19
C ILE A 256 0.69 9.47 -5.38
N ILE A 257 -0.56 9.30 -5.80
CA ILE A 257 -1.13 10.05 -6.93
C ILE A 257 -1.94 11.22 -6.38
N CYS A 258 -1.57 12.44 -6.76
CA CYS A 258 -2.31 13.64 -6.43
C CYS A 258 -2.95 14.18 -7.71
N THR A 259 -4.26 13.98 -7.88
CA THR A 259 -5.06 14.44 -9.03
C THR A 259 -6.25 15.24 -8.54
N ASP A 260 -6.65 16.27 -9.27
CA ASP A 260 -7.84 17.06 -8.96
C ASP A 260 -8.95 16.96 -10.03
N GLY A 261 -8.57 16.46 -11.21
CA GLY A 261 -9.44 16.24 -12.36
C GLY A 261 -9.60 14.77 -12.71
N ARG A 262 -10.47 14.51 -13.69
CA ARG A 262 -10.61 13.20 -14.32
C ARG A 262 -9.56 13.08 -15.42
N ALA A 263 -9.07 11.86 -15.63
CA ALA A 263 -8.23 11.56 -16.78
C ALA A 263 -8.99 11.89 -18.07
N ASN A 264 -8.40 12.66 -18.98
CA ASN A 264 -9.05 13.11 -20.20
C ASN A 264 -8.16 13.05 -21.44
N THR A 265 -7.04 12.34 -21.34
CA THR A 265 -6.25 11.86 -22.48
C THR A 265 -6.65 10.45 -22.84
N ASP A 266 -6.36 10.02 -24.07
CA ASP A 266 -6.80 8.75 -24.64
C ASP A 266 -6.52 7.52 -23.75
N LEU A 267 -5.28 7.34 -23.30
CA LEU A 267 -4.91 6.20 -22.46
C LEU A 267 -5.45 6.39 -21.03
N GLY A 268 -6.42 5.54 -20.65
CA GLY A 268 -7.06 5.61 -19.34
C GLY A 268 -8.06 6.76 -19.16
N ASN A 269 -8.65 7.25 -20.25
CA ASN A 269 -9.68 8.31 -20.25
C ASN A 269 -10.86 7.97 -19.30
N LEU A 270 -11.28 8.94 -18.49
CA LEU A 270 -12.39 8.84 -17.53
C LEU A 270 -13.49 9.91 -17.76
N GLU A 271 -13.32 10.80 -18.74
CA GLU A 271 -14.33 11.79 -19.15
C GLU A 271 -15.37 11.18 -20.09
N ASP A 272 -14.95 10.42 -21.10
CA ASP A 272 -15.83 9.87 -22.14
C ASP A 272 -16.44 8.50 -21.79
N ILE A 273 -16.67 8.23 -20.50
CA ILE A 273 -17.19 6.94 -20.01
C ILE A 273 -18.72 6.77 -20.19
N SER A 274 -19.35 7.62 -20.99
CA SER A 274 -20.79 7.49 -21.30
C SER A 274 -21.09 6.29 -22.19
N GLU A 275 -20.09 5.79 -22.92
CA GLU A 275 -20.17 4.57 -23.72
C GLU A 275 -19.68 3.37 -22.91
N GLU A 276 -20.45 2.27 -22.93
CA GLU A 276 -20.12 1.04 -22.20
C GLU A 276 -18.71 0.51 -22.56
N TYR A 277 -18.33 0.58 -23.84
CA TYR A 277 -17.02 0.11 -24.29
C TYR A 277 -15.87 0.94 -23.70
N ALA A 278 -16.00 2.28 -23.71
CA ALA A 278 -15.01 3.18 -23.12
C ALA A 278 -14.88 2.95 -21.61
N TYR A 279 -16.01 2.78 -20.91
CA TYR A 279 -16.01 2.45 -19.49
C TYR A 279 -15.30 1.11 -19.19
N GLN A 280 -15.61 0.04 -19.93
CA GLN A 280 -14.97 -1.26 -19.71
C GLN A 280 -13.48 -1.23 -20.04
N SER A 281 -13.08 -0.52 -21.09
CA SER A 281 -11.67 -0.32 -21.45
C SER A 281 -10.89 0.37 -20.32
N SER A 282 -11.40 1.49 -19.82
CA SER A 282 -10.75 2.24 -18.73
C SER A 282 -10.75 1.43 -17.43
N LYS A 283 -11.84 0.74 -17.10
CA LYS A 283 -11.91 -0.15 -15.94
C LYS A 283 -10.87 -1.26 -16.02
N LEU A 284 -10.74 -1.94 -17.16
CA LEU A 284 -9.73 -2.96 -17.39
C LEU A 284 -8.32 -2.38 -17.25
N TYR A 285 -8.06 -1.20 -17.83
CA TYR A 285 -6.78 -0.52 -17.74
C TYR A 285 -6.35 -0.28 -16.28
N TYR A 286 -7.19 0.40 -15.48
CA TYR A 286 -6.87 0.67 -14.08
C TYR A 286 -6.85 -0.59 -13.21
N SER A 287 -7.61 -1.63 -13.56
CA SER A 287 -7.57 -2.93 -12.86
C SER A 287 -6.23 -3.62 -13.10
N ASN A 288 -5.72 -3.61 -14.34
CA ASN A 288 -4.40 -4.14 -14.68
C ASN A 288 -3.28 -3.38 -13.96
N LEU A 289 -3.41 -2.06 -13.76
CA LEU A 289 -2.47 -1.28 -12.95
C LEU A 289 -2.48 -1.73 -11.47
N GLY A 290 -3.67 -1.99 -10.91
CA GLY A 290 -3.81 -2.54 -9.57
C GLY A 290 -3.18 -3.93 -9.43
N ASP A 291 -3.40 -4.81 -10.40
CA ASP A 291 -2.80 -6.15 -10.42
C ASP A 291 -1.28 -6.08 -10.53
N LEU A 292 -0.75 -5.16 -11.34
CA LEU A 292 0.69 -4.92 -11.45
C LEU A 292 1.29 -4.44 -10.11
N ALA A 293 0.58 -3.58 -9.38
CA ALA A 293 1.01 -3.15 -8.05
C ALA A 293 1.05 -4.30 -7.04
N LEU A 294 0.02 -5.16 -7.04
CA LEU A 294 -0.05 -6.34 -6.17
C LEU A 294 1.06 -7.35 -6.48
N GLN A 295 1.36 -7.59 -7.76
CA GLN A 295 2.43 -8.51 -8.17
C GLN A 295 3.80 -8.07 -7.65
N HIS A 296 4.07 -6.76 -7.63
CA HIS A 296 5.34 -6.18 -7.22
C HIS A 296 5.40 -5.74 -5.74
N ARG A 297 4.34 -5.99 -4.96
CA ARG A 297 4.25 -5.72 -3.52
C ARG A 297 4.55 -4.26 -3.15
N PHE A 298 3.91 -3.33 -3.83
CA PHE A 298 3.99 -1.90 -3.50
C PHE A 298 2.58 -1.31 -3.35
N ASP A 299 2.45 -0.25 -2.55
CA ASP A 299 1.16 0.40 -2.30
C ASP A 299 0.90 1.49 -3.35
N LEU A 300 -0.30 1.49 -3.94
CA LEU A 300 -0.83 2.59 -4.74
C LEU A 300 -1.85 3.34 -3.88
N SER A 301 -1.60 4.61 -3.55
CA SER A 301 -2.42 5.44 -2.65
C SER A 301 -2.87 6.74 -3.28
#